data_AF-A0A3P7GR90-F1
#
_entry.id   AF-A0A3P7GR90-F1
#
_cell.length_a   1.000
_cell.length_b   1.000
_cell.length_c   1.000
_cell.angle_alpha   90.00
_cell.angle_beta   90.00
_cell.angle_gamma   90.00
#
_symmetry.space_group_name_H-M   'P 1'
#
loop_
_entity.id
_entity.type
_entity.pdbx_description
1 polymer ?
#
loop_
_entity_poly.entity_id
_entity_poly.type
_entity_poly.pdbx_seq_one_letter_code
_entity_poly.pdbx_strand_id
1 'polypeptide(L)'
;MQSVNSTLAEKLIAERNKEYQVAKRISKSLEQITRGLNRQAVSVPPRGTAAEIKQLEMWRKYIQWEKTNPLGTEEYAHFAKRVIFAYEQALLCLGYYPDIWYEASLFQQQAAVALAEKGDVKLAAQMNGEVARMFTAFY
;
A
#
# COMPACT_ATOMS: atom_id res chain seq x y z
N MET A 1 18.93 -35.47 -10.84
CA MET A 1 17.85 -34.49 -10.57
C MET A 1 16.66 -35.27 -10.03
N GLN A 2 16.30 -35.10 -8.76
CA GLN A 2 15.14 -35.79 -8.19
C GLN A 2 13.86 -35.30 -8.88
N SER A 3 13.12 -36.21 -9.51
CA SER A 3 11.85 -35.90 -10.16
C SER A 3 10.80 -35.59 -9.10
N VAL A 4 10.18 -34.42 -9.21
CA VAL A 4 9.05 -34.02 -8.38
C VAL A 4 7.94 -35.07 -8.50
N ASN A 5 7.37 -35.51 -7.38
CA ASN A 5 6.24 -36.45 -7.38
C ASN A 5 5.03 -35.79 -8.07
N SER A 6 4.65 -36.30 -9.24
CA SER A 6 3.62 -35.69 -10.11
C SER A 6 2.25 -35.61 -9.46
N THR A 7 1.82 -36.65 -8.77
CA THR A 7 0.52 -36.70 -8.09
C THR A 7 0.45 -35.71 -6.92
N LEU A 8 1.55 -35.57 -6.16
CA LEU A 8 1.64 -34.55 -5.11
C LEU A 8 1.65 -33.14 -5.71
N ALA A 9 2.34 -32.95 -6.85
CA ALA A 9 2.40 -31.66 -7.53
C ALA A 9 1.02 -31.20 -8.03
N GLU A 10 0.24 -32.08 -8.66
CA GLU A 10 -1.11 -31.77 -9.12
C GLU A 10 -2.02 -31.32 -7.97
N LYS A 11 -1.97 -32.01 -6.83
CA LYS A 11 -2.73 -31.64 -5.63
C LYS A 11 -2.33 -30.26 -5.11
N LEU A 12 -1.04 -30.00 -4.93
CA LEU A 12 -0.55 -28.72 -4.41
C LEU A 12 -0.87 -27.54 -5.34
N ILE A 13 -0.83 -27.75 -6.65
CA ILE A 13 -1.24 -26.75 -7.64
C ILE A 13 -2.74 -26.46 -7.52
N ALA A 14 -3.57 -27.50 -7.42
CA ALA A 14 -5.02 -27.36 -7.30
C ALA A 14 -5.42 -26.58 -6.03
N GLU A 15 -4.76 -26.84 -4.90
CA GLU A 15 -4.99 -26.15 -3.62
C GLU A 15 -4.73 -24.64 -3.72
N ARG A 16 -3.71 -24.20 -4.47
CA ARG A 16 -3.33 -22.79 -4.61
C ARG A 16 -3.95 -22.06 -5.79
N ASN A 17 -4.53 -22.78 -6.74
CA ASN A 17 -5.01 -22.19 -7.99
C ASN A 17 -6.08 -21.10 -7.76
N LYS A 18 -7.00 -21.29 -6.80
CA LYS A 18 -8.05 -20.29 -6.50
C LYS A 18 -7.45 -18.95 -6.06
N GLU A 19 -6.53 -18.98 -5.09
CA GLU A 19 -5.83 -17.78 -4.59
C GLU A 19 -5.03 -17.11 -5.71
N TYR A 20 -4.33 -17.91 -6.52
CA TYR A 20 -3.56 -17.42 -7.66
C TYR A 20 -4.44 -16.68 -8.68
N GLN A 21 -5.62 -17.20 -9.04
CA GLN A 21 -6.51 -16.53 -10.00
C GLN A 21 -7.01 -15.17 -9.48
N VAL A 22 -7.29 -15.07 -8.18
CA VAL A 22 -7.67 -13.80 -7.53
C VAL A 22 -6.50 -12.82 -7.59
N ALA A 23 -5.30 -13.24 -7.16
CA ALA A 23 -4.10 -12.41 -7.20
C ALA A 23 -3.77 -11.94 -8.63
N LYS A 24 -3.89 -12.82 -9.63
CA LYS A 24 -3.68 -12.49 -11.05
C LYS A 24 -4.67 -11.43 -11.55
N ARG A 25 -5.94 -11.51 -11.16
CA ARG A 25 -6.95 -10.51 -11.53
C ARG A 25 -6.61 -9.15 -10.92
N ILE A 26 -6.26 -9.13 -9.65
CA ILE A 26 -5.94 -7.91 -8.92
C ILE A 26 -4.64 -7.29 -9.43
N SER A 27 -3.66 -8.11 -9.79
CA SER A 27 -2.43 -7.65 -10.43
C SER A 27 -2.71 -6.88 -11.72
N LYS A 28 -3.65 -7.34 -12.56
CA LYS A 28 -4.08 -6.59 -13.76
C LYS A 28 -4.76 -5.27 -13.40
N SER A 29 -5.62 -5.26 -12.39
CA SER A 29 -6.26 -4.02 -11.91
C SER A 29 -5.24 -3.02 -11.36
N LEU A 30 -4.24 -3.50 -10.61
CA LEU A 30 -3.14 -2.70 -10.11
C LEU A 30 -2.33 -2.07 -11.26
N GLU A 31 -2.01 -2.85 -12.30
CA GLU A 31 -1.34 -2.35 -13.50
C GLU A 31 -2.13 -1.22 -14.15
N GLN A 32 -3.47 -1.37 -14.27
CA GLN A 32 -4.33 -0.33 -14.84
C GLN A 32 -4.35 0.95 -14.01
N ILE A 33 -4.44 0.83 -12.68
CA ILE A 33 -4.48 1.98 -11.76
C ILE A 33 -3.14 2.71 -11.71
N THR A 34 -2.03 1.97 -11.78
CA THR A 34 -0.68 2.53 -11.71
C THR A 34 -0.10 2.94 -13.07
N ARG A 35 -0.81 2.66 -14.16
CA ARG A 35 -0.38 3.02 -15.52
C ARG A 35 -0.23 4.54 -15.66
N GLY A 36 0.99 4.98 -15.97
CA GLY A 36 1.32 6.38 -16.17
C GLY A 36 1.75 7.13 -14.90
N LEU A 37 1.81 6.46 -13.74
CA LEU A 37 2.47 7.02 -12.56
C LEU A 37 3.98 7.10 -12.80
N ASN A 38 4.55 8.28 -12.58
CA ASN A 38 5.98 8.46 -12.58
C ASN A 38 6.54 8.16 -11.19
N ARG A 39 6.97 6.91 -10.99
CA ARG A 39 7.59 6.42 -9.73
C ARG A 39 9.06 6.79 -9.56
N GLN A 40 9.66 7.44 -10.56
CA GLN A 40 11.06 7.87 -10.57
C GLN A 40 11.17 9.40 -10.51
N ALA A 41 10.05 10.10 -10.29
CA ALA A 41 10.06 11.54 -10.17
C ALA A 41 10.86 11.95 -8.92
N VAL A 42 11.75 12.92 -9.09
CA VAL A 42 12.41 13.56 -7.96
C VAL A 42 11.37 14.43 -7.26
N SER A 43 11.23 14.25 -5.95
CA SER A 43 10.40 15.12 -5.12
C SER A 43 10.92 16.56 -5.21
N VAL A 44 10.05 17.48 -5.62
CA VAL A 44 10.32 18.93 -5.69
C VAL A 44 9.13 19.70 -5.10
N PRO A 45 9.35 20.92 -4.57
CA PRO A 45 8.26 21.77 -4.13
C PRO A 45 7.21 21.99 -5.23
N PRO A 46 5.91 22.01 -4.89
CA PRO A 46 4.83 22.18 -5.87
C PRO A 46 4.96 23.52 -6.60
N ARG A 47 4.99 23.48 -7.93
CA ARG A 47 4.98 24.67 -8.80
C ARG A 47 3.60 24.94 -9.41
N GLY A 48 2.65 24.02 -9.21
CA GLY A 48 1.28 24.12 -9.68
C GLY A 48 1.12 23.82 -11.17
N THR A 49 2.07 23.10 -11.78
CA THR A 49 1.96 22.74 -13.20
C THR A 49 0.86 21.71 -13.43
N ALA A 50 0.22 21.72 -14.60
CA ALA A 50 -0.81 20.74 -14.95
C ALA A 50 -0.29 19.28 -14.89
N ALA A 51 0.98 19.06 -15.21
CA ALA A 51 1.61 17.75 -15.11
C ALA A 51 1.78 17.28 -13.65
N GLU A 52 2.19 18.18 -12.75
CA GLU A 52 2.30 17.90 -11.31
C GLU A 52 0.93 17.57 -10.72
N ILE A 53 -0.09 18.38 -11.00
CA ILE A 53 -1.46 18.17 -10.52
C ILE A 53 -2.00 16.82 -11.02
N LYS A 54 -1.79 16.49 -12.30
CA LYS A 54 -2.19 15.20 -12.86
C LYS A 54 -1.50 14.02 -12.16
N GLN A 55 -0.19 14.11 -11.86
CA GLN A 55 0.52 13.05 -11.14
C GLN A 55 0.00 12.92 -9.70
N LEU A 56 -0.26 14.03 -9.01
CA LEU A 56 -0.85 14.04 -7.68
C LEU A 56 -2.21 13.32 -7.65
N GLU A 57 -3.10 13.63 -8.59
CA GLU A 57 -4.40 12.97 -8.73
C GLU A 57 -4.26 11.46 -8.98
N MET A 58 -3.30 11.05 -9.81
CA MET A 58 -3.04 9.64 -10.07
C MET A 58 -2.53 8.90 -8.82
N TRP A 59 -1.64 9.52 -8.03
CA TRP A 59 -1.15 8.94 -6.77
C TRP A 59 -2.28 8.80 -5.76
N ARG A 60 -3.12 9.83 -5.60
CA ARG A 60 -4.31 9.78 -4.76
C ARG A 60 -5.28 8.69 -5.20
N LYS A 61 -5.49 8.52 -6.50
CA LYS A 61 -6.33 7.44 -7.04
C LYS A 61 -5.78 6.05 -6.68
N TYR A 62 -4.46 5.86 -6.76
CA TYR A 62 -3.83 4.60 -6.36
C TYR A 62 -3.98 4.32 -4.86
N ILE A 63 -3.71 5.31 -4.00
CA ILE A 63 -3.89 5.20 -2.55
C ILE A 63 -5.35 4.87 -2.21
N GLN A 64 -6.30 5.56 -2.85
CA GLN A 64 -7.71 5.31 -2.63
C GLN A 64 -8.13 3.91 -3.08
N TRP A 65 -7.59 3.42 -4.20
CA TRP A 65 -7.81 2.06 -4.67
C TRP A 65 -7.25 1.03 -3.68
N GLU A 66 -6.08 1.27 -3.08
CA GLU A 66 -5.57 0.38 -2.02
C GLU A 66 -6.48 0.37 -0.78
N LYS A 67 -7.01 1.55 -0.39
CA LYS A 67 -7.96 1.67 0.73
C LYS A 67 -9.28 0.92 0.52
N THR A 68 -9.68 0.59 -0.71
CA THR A 68 -10.88 -0.24 -0.95
C THR A 68 -10.65 -1.73 -0.67
N ASN A 69 -9.45 -2.12 -0.22
CA ASN A 69 -9.06 -3.50 0.05
C ASN A 69 -9.35 -4.45 -1.14
N PRO A 70 -8.73 -4.24 -2.32
CA PRO A 70 -9.05 -5.00 -3.53
C PRO A 70 -8.69 -6.50 -3.42
N LEU A 71 -7.78 -6.88 -2.51
CA LEU A 71 -7.47 -8.29 -2.18
C LEU A 71 -8.51 -8.93 -1.27
N GLY A 72 -9.42 -8.16 -0.67
CA GLY A 72 -10.37 -8.67 0.31
C GLY A 72 -9.68 -9.35 1.49
N THR A 73 -8.50 -8.86 1.90
CA THR A 73 -7.74 -9.50 2.98
C THR A 73 -8.46 -9.33 4.30
N GLU A 74 -8.67 -10.45 5.00
CA GLU A 74 -9.33 -10.47 6.31
C GLU A 74 -8.41 -9.94 7.41
N GLU A 75 -7.11 -10.24 7.31
CA GLU A 75 -6.09 -9.74 8.23
C GLU A 75 -5.91 -8.23 8.04
N TYR A 76 -6.32 -7.46 9.05
CA TYR A 76 -6.28 -6.01 8.99
C TYR A 76 -4.86 -5.46 8.91
N ALA A 77 -3.89 -6.10 9.58
CA ALA A 77 -2.48 -5.74 9.49
C ALA A 77 -1.97 -5.79 8.05
N HIS A 78 -2.36 -6.83 7.30
CA HIS A 78 -1.99 -6.97 5.90
C HIS A 78 -2.60 -5.86 5.03
N PHE A 79 -3.88 -5.54 5.24
CA PHE A 79 -4.54 -4.42 4.57
C PHE A 79 -3.84 -3.08 4.87
N ALA A 80 -3.61 -2.78 6.15
CA ALA A 80 -2.99 -1.54 6.58
C ALA A 80 -1.58 -1.38 5.98
N LYS A 81 -0.78 -2.45 5.99
CA LYS A 81 0.57 -2.46 5.40
C LYS A 81 0.57 -2.09 3.91
N ARG A 82 -0.42 -2.55 3.14
CA ARG A 82 -0.54 -2.23 1.70
C ARG A 82 -0.86 -0.75 1.46
N VAL A 83 -1.77 -0.18 2.25
CA VAL A 83 -2.11 1.24 2.15
C VAL A 83 -0.94 2.12 2.59
N ILE A 84 -0.24 1.75 3.67
CA ILE A 84 0.98 2.45 4.12
C ILE A 84 2.05 2.41 3.03
N PHE A 85 2.28 1.24 2.42
CA PHE A 85 3.21 1.12 1.32
C PHE A 85 2.85 2.04 0.15
N ALA A 86 1.57 2.19 -0.19
CA ALA A 86 1.14 3.13 -1.22
C ALA A 86 1.46 4.60 -0.88
N TYR A 87 1.28 4.99 0.38
CA TYR A 87 1.69 6.31 0.87
C TYR A 87 3.21 6.49 0.80
N GLU A 88 4.00 5.52 1.27
CA GLU A 88 5.47 5.57 1.21
C GLU A 88 5.97 5.75 -0.23
N GLN A 89 5.41 5.00 -1.19
CA GLN A 89 5.76 5.14 -2.59
C GLN A 89 5.39 6.52 -3.16
N ALA A 90 4.25 7.07 -2.76
CA ALA A 90 3.84 8.42 -3.17
C ALA A 90 4.80 9.48 -2.60
N LEU A 91 5.20 9.35 -1.34
CA LEU A 91 6.09 10.29 -0.64
C LEU A 91 7.50 10.35 -1.23
N LEU A 92 7.99 9.30 -1.90
CA LEU A 92 9.24 9.36 -2.66
C LEU A 92 9.18 10.40 -3.80
N CYS A 93 8.01 10.59 -4.39
CA CYS A 93 7.78 11.50 -5.52
C CYS A 93 7.14 12.83 -5.08
N LEU A 94 6.41 12.84 -3.97
CA LEU A 94 5.55 13.92 -3.50
C LEU A 94 5.90 14.38 -2.08
N GLY A 95 7.14 14.20 -1.65
CA GLY A 95 7.58 14.52 -0.28
C GLY A 95 7.45 16.00 0.12
N TYR A 96 7.28 16.94 -0.82
CA TYR A 96 7.03 18.36 -0.52
C TYR A 96 5.53 18.71 -0.42
N TYR A 97 4.63 17.72 -0.43
CA TYR A 97 3.18 17.89 -0.33
C TYR A 97 2.72 17.56 1.10
N PRO A 98 2.51 18.55 1.99
CA PRO A 98 2.23 18.31 3.40
C PRO A 98 0.90 17.59 3.64
N ASP A 99 -0.05 17.74 2.71
CA ASP A 99 -1.33 17.05 2.72
C ASP A 99 -1.17 15.53 2.59
N ILE A 100 -0.31 15.04 1.71
CA ILE A 100 -0.05 13.59 1.54
C ILE A 100 0.53 12.98 2.81
N TRP A 101 1.46 13.69 3.42
CA TRP A 101 2.08 13.33 4.68
C TRP A 101 1.10 13.31 5.86
N TYR A 102 0.23 14.33 5.94
CA TYR A 102 -0.84 14.38 6.93
C TYR A 102 -1.81 13.22 6.76
N GLU A 103 -2.25 12.94 5.53
CA GLU A 103 -3.12 11.82 5.19
C GLU A 103 -2.48 10.46 5.56
N ALA A 104 -1.19 10.28 5.30
CA ALA A 104 -0.44 9.08 5.65
C ALA A 104 -0.37 8.88 7.17
N SER A 105 -0.02 9.94 7.90
CA SER A 105 0.07 9.93 9.37
C SER A 105 -1.28 9.64 10.01
N LEU A 106 -2.34 10.28 9.50
CA LEU A 106 -3.72 10.06 9.97
C LEU A 106 -4.16 8.62 9.72
N PHE A 107 -3.87 8.07 8.54
CA PHE A 107 -4.19 6.67 8.25
C PHE A 107 -3.44 5.71 9.17
N GLN A 108 -2.13 5.91 9.38
CA GLN A 108 -1.33 5.08 10.28
C GLN A 108 -1.85 5.15 11.73
N GLN A 109 -2.23 6.33 12.21
CA GLN A 109 -2.83 6.48 13.54
C GLN A 109 -4.15 5.70 13.65
N GLN A 110 -5.05 5.87 12.67
CA GLN A 110 -6.33 5.15 12.63
C GLN A 110 -6.13 3.63 12.58
N ALA A 111 -5.17 3.17 11.77
CA ALA A 111 -4.87 1.76 11.67
C ALA A 111 -4.22 1.21 12.96
N ALA A 112 -3.47 2.01 13.71
CA ALA A 112 -2.93 1.60 15.00
C ALA A 112 -4.05 1.39 16.04
N VAL A 113 -5.04 2.29 16.06
CA VAL A 113 -6.24 2.14 16.91
C VAL A 113 -6.99 0.86 16.54
N ALA A 114 -7.28 0.65 15.25
CA ALA A 114 -8.01 -0.53 14.79
C ALA A 114 -7.27 -1.85 15.04
N LEU A 115 -5.92 -1.84 14.99
CA LEU A 115 -5.11 -3.01 15.37
C LEU A 115 -5.19 -3.30 16.87
N ALA A 116 -5.16 -2.27 17.72
CA ALA A 116 -5.29 -2.44 19.16
C ALA A 116 -6.67 -3.02 19.53
N GLU A 117 -7.75 -2.54 18.90
CA GLU A 117 -9.12 -3.07 19.09
C GLU A 117 -9.24 -4.56 18.68
N LYS A 118 -8.45 -4.98 17.69
CA LYS A 118 -8.40 -6.38 17.21
C LYS A 118 -7.45 -7.27 18.02
N GLY A 119 -6.78 -6.74 19.04
CA GLY A 119 -5.88 -7.48 19.92
C GLY A 119 -4.40 -7.45 19.50
N ASP A 120 -4.06 -6.81 18.38
CA ASP A 120 -2.68 -6.70 17.86
C ASP A 120 -1.92 -5.53 18.51
N VAL A 121 -1.92 -5.48 19.84
CA VAL A 121 -1.40 -4.34 20.63
C VAL A 121 0.09 -4.06 20.37
N LYS A 122 0.89 -5.10 20.11
CA LYS A 122 2.32 -4.96 19.80
C LYS A 122 2.53 -4.21 18.49
N LEU A 123 1.78 -4.57 17.45
CA LEU A 123 1.88 -3.92 16.14
C LEU A 123 1.33 -2.50 16.19
N ALA A 124 0.23 -2.28 16.92
CA ALA A 124 -0.31 -0.96 17.17
C ALA A 124 0.72 -0.02 17.84
N ALA A 125 1.43 -0.51 18.86
CA ALA A 125 2.48 0.25 19.55
C ALA A 125 3.65 0.59 18.61
N GLN A 126 4.09 -0.36 17.78
CA GLN A 126 5.12 -0.11 16.77
C GLN A 126 4.67 0.98 15.79
N MET A 127 3.45 0.88 15.27
CA MET A 127 2.93 1.82 14.27
C MET A 127 2.76 3.23 14.85
N ASN A 128 2.33 3.36 16.11
CA ASN A 128 2.33 4.66 16.80
C ASN A 128 3.73 5.27 16.94
N GLY A 129 4.75 4.45 17.16
CA GLY A 129 6.15 4.91 17.17
C GLY A 129 6.62 5.40 15.79
N GLU A 130 6.19 4.74 14.72
CA GLU A 130 6.48 5.16 13.33
C GLU A 130 5.79 6.48 12.98
N VAL A 131 4.53 6.67 13.37
CA VAL A 131 3.79 7.93 13.21
C VAL A 131 4.52 9.10 13.89
N ALA A 132 5.00 8.90 15.12
CA ALA A 132 5.77 9.92 15.83
C ALA A 132 7.04 10.32 15.06
N ARG A 133 7.74 9.35 14.47
CA ARG A 133 8.93 9.62 13.62
C ARG A 133 8.57 10.36 12.34
N MET A 134 7.44 10.00 11.72
CA MET A 134 6.93 10.68 10.52
C MET A 134 6.68 12.17 10.82
N PHE A 135 6.09 12.50 11.97
CA PHE A 135 5.90 13.90 12.39
C PHE A 135 7.21 14.65 12.65
N THR A 136 8.23 13.99 13.19
CA THR A 136 9.54 14.62 13.40
C THR A 136 10.30 14.87 12.10
N ALA A 137 9.99 14.18 11.01
CA ALA A 137 10.65 14.39 9.72
C ALA A 137 10.24 15.70 9.02
N PHE A 138 9.18 16.38 9.49
CA PHE A 138 8.78 17.71 8.98
C PHE A 138 9.57 18.88 9.56
N TYR A 139 10.25 18.66 10.69
CA TYR A 139 10.98 19.68 11.45
C TYR A 139 12.48 19.40 11.41
#